data_AF-A0A951A065-F1
#
_entry.id   AF-A0A951A065-F1
#
_cell.length_a   1.000
_cell.length_b   1.000
_cell.length_c   1.000
_cell.angle_alpha   90.00
_cell.angle_beta   90.00
_cell.angle_gamma   90.00
#
_symmetry.space_group_name_H-M   'P 1'
#
loop_
_entity.id
_entity.type
_entity.pdbx_description
1 polymer ?
#
loop_
_entity_poly.entity_id
_entity_poly.type
_entity_poly.pdbx_seq_one_letter_code
_entity_poly.pdbx_strand_id
1 'polypeptide(L)'
;MSWRWLIRLCLIGALFGPPASVLADEPRSEVIGTSQGGTPLTMYELGNGSTRVLLIGGQHGGPEENTVELAGDLLDYFVQNTGALPPGIGLDVIPAANPDGLADGQRQFLSGVDPNRNWGGTDWRSDAYDSNGVYRLGLGGPEPFSEQ
;
A
#
# COMPACT_ATOMS: atom_id res chain seq x y z
N MET A 1 -12.78 6.55 11.39
CA MET A 1 -13.48 5.28 11.70
C MET A 1 -12.49 4.35 12.40
N SER A 2 -12.93 3.60 13.41
CA SER A 2 -12.04 2.89 14.36
C SER A 2 -11.70 1.48 13.87
N TRP A 3 -10.42 1.21 13.60
CA TRP A 3 -9.92 -0.14 13.36
C TRP A 3 -9.64 -0.83 14.71
N ARG A 4 -10.29 -1.96 14.99
CA ARG A 4 -9.99 -2.80 16.16
C ARG A 4 -9.94 -4.26 15.73
N TRP A 5 -8.74 -4.79 15.57
CA TRP A 5 -8.51 -6.24 15.61
C TRP A 5 -8.61 -6.69 17.07
N LEU A 6 -9.73 -7.33 17.44
CA LEU A 6 -9.93 -7.92 18.77
C LEU A 6 -9.51 -9.39 18.77
N ILE A 7 -8.42 -9.70 19.46
CA ILE A 7 -8.05 -11.07 19.83
C ILE A 7 -8.99 -11.54 20.94
N ARG A 8 -9.68 -12.68 20.76
CA ARG A 8 -10.38 -13.40 21.83
C ARG A 8 -9.78 -14.80 21.99
N LEU A 9 -9.22 -15.07 23.17
CA LEU A 9 -9.03 -16.43 23.68
C LEU A 9 -10.40 -17.05 23.99
N CYS A 10 -10.61 -18.30 23.58
CA CYS A 10 -11.76 -19.12 23.96
C CYS A 10 -11.33 -20.21 24.96
N LEU A 11 -12.24 -20.56 25.88
CA LEU A 11 -12.16 -21.79 26.68
C LEU A 11 -13.54 -22.49 26.71
N ILE A 12 -13.48 -23.80 26.43
CA ILE A 12 -14.40 -24.91 26.77
C ILE A 12 -15.61 -25.20 25.85
N GLY A 13 -15.44 -26.21 24.98
CA GLY A 13 -16.10 -27.53 25.06
C GLY A 13 -17.58 -27.70 24.68
N ALA A 14 -17.84 -28.22 23.47
CA ALA A 14 -18.94 -29.14 23.16
C ALA A 14 -18.68 -29.92 21.85
N LEU A 15 -18.97 -31.22 21.86
CA LEU A 15 -18.73 -32.21 20.80
C LEU A 15 -19.71 -32.07 19.62
N PHE A 16 -19.43 -31.15 18.70
CA PHE A 16 -19.79 -31.25 17.29
C PHE A 16 -18.66 -30.53 16.55
N GLY A 17 -17.90 -31.26 15.72
CA GLY A 17 -16.82 -30.64 14.96
C GLY A 17 -17.40 -29.48 14.14
N PRO A 18 -16.88 -28.24 14.28
CA PRO A 18 -17.34 -27.17 13.43
C PRO A 18 -17.14 -27.60 11.97
N PRO A 19 -18.04 -27.24 11.03
CA PRO A 19 -17.67 -27.30 9.63
C PRO A 19 -16.33 -26.59 9.52
N ALA A 20 -15.34 -27.23 8.86
CA ALA A 20 -14.02 -26.66 8.68
C ALA A 20 -14.20 -25.18 8.32
N SER A 21 -13.83 -24.29 9.23
CA SER A 21 -13.98 -22.87 8.98
C SER A 21 -13.06 -22.60 7.81
N VAL A 22 -13.64 -22.40 6.63
CA VAL A 22 -12.99 -21.70 5.54
C VAL A 22 -12.93 -20.25 6.00
N LEU A 23 -12.13 -19.97 7.05
CA LEU A 23 -11.57 -18.65 7.19
C LEU A 23 -10.82 -18.49 5.89
N ALA A 24 -11.24 -17.53 5.07
CA ALA A 24 -10.42 -17.09 3.96
C ALA A 24 -9.02 -16.95 4.53
N ASP A 25 -8.02 -17.63 3.94
CA ASP A 25 -6.64 -17.44 4.40
C ASP A 25 -6.42 -15.94 4.40
N GLU A 26 -6.20 -15.38 5.59
CA GLU A 26 -5.94 -13.95 5.75
C GLU A 26 -4.83 -13.59 4.75
N PRO A 27 -4.96 -12.46 4.01
CA PRO A 27 -3.95 -12.06 3.05
C PRO A 27 -2.58 -12.10 3.73
N ARG A 28 -1.62 -12.81 3.12
CA ARG A 28 -0.24 -12.76 3.59
C ARG A 28 0.22 -11.30 3.51
N SER A 29 0.81 -10.79 4.58
CA SER A 29 1.32 -9.42 4.61
C SER A 29 2.81 -9.41 4.92
N GLU A 30 3.55 -8.53 4.26
CA GLU A 30 4.98 -8.32 4.49
C GLU A 30 5.28 -6.82 4.65
N VAL A 31 6.12 -6.48 5.63
CA VAL A 31 6.69 -5.13 5.75
C VAL A 31 7.88 -5.05 4.81
N ILE A 32 7.75 -4.25 3.75
CA ILE A 32 8.74 -4.13 2.67
C ILE A 32 9.71 -2.95 2.86
N GLY A 33 9.42 -2.10 3.84
CA GLY A 33 10.20 -0.89 4.10
C GLY A 33 9.66 -0.11 5.28
N THR A 34 10.25 1.05 5.54
CA THR A 34 9.83 1.96 6.60
C THR A 34 9.99 3.39 6.10
N SER A 35 8.95 4.20 6.27
CA SER A 35 8.94 5.59 5.83
C SER A 35 9.89 6.46 6.65
N GLN A 36 10.08 7.72 6.22
CA GLN A 36 10.93 8.70 6.89
C GLN A 36 10.51 8.97 8.34
N GLY A 37 9.20 8.94 8.60
CA GLY A 37 8.58 9.07 9.92
C GLY A 37 8.59 7.79 10.76
N GLY A 38 9.10 6.68 10.22
CA GLY A 38 9.16 5.39 10.92
C GLY A 38 7.91 4.52 10.74
N THR A 39 7.01 4.86 9.81
CA THR A 39 5.79 4.10 9.55
C THR A 39 6.11 2.89 8.66
N PRO A 40 5.74 1.65 9.03
CA PRO A 40 5.97 0.48 8.20
C PRO A 40 5.23 0.57 6.85
N LEU A 41 5.92 0.32 5.74
CA LEU A 41 5.29 0.10 4.44
C LEU A 41 4.89 -1.37 4.34
N THR A 42 3.58 -1.63 4.32
CA THR A 42 3.02 -2.99 4.30
C THR A 42 2.48 -3.32 2.92
N MET A 43 2.89 -4.47 2.39
CA MET A 43 2.36 -5.08 1.17
C MET A 43 1.51 -6.30 1.54
N TYR A 44 0.37 -6.46 0.88
CA TYR A 44 -0.52 -7.61 1.02
C TYR A 44 -0.48 -8.46 -0.26
N GLU A 45 -0.37 -9.76 -0.11
CA GLU A 45 -0.24 -10.72 -1.20
C GLU A 45 -1.48 -11.61 -1.28
N LEU A 46 -2.14 -11.60 -2.43
CA LEU A 46 -3.26 -12.48 -2.76
C LEU A 46 -2.92 -13.41 -3.93
N GLY A 47 -3.44 -14.64 -3.87
CA GLY A 47 -3.22 -15.65 -4.89
C GLY A 47 -1.77 -16.14 -4.99
N ASN A 48 -1.56 -17.25 -5.69
CA ASN A 48 -0.25 -17.90 -5.87
C ASN A 48 0.18 -18.00 -7.33
N GLY A 49 -0.43 -17.18 -8.20
CA GLY A 49 -0.09 -17.11 -9.61
C GLY A 49 1.36 -16.68 -9.86
N SER A 50 1.99 -17.24 -10.89
CA SER A 50 3.37 -16.92 -11.26
C SER A 50 3.52 -15.53 -11.88
N THR A 51 2.45 -14.95 -12.40
CA THR A 51 2.42 -13.56 -12.86
C THR A 51 1.87 -12.68 -11.76
N ARG A 52 2.70 -11.79 -11.22
CA ARG A 52 2.29 -10.82 -10.19
C ARG A 52 1.87 -9.49 -10.82
N VAL A 53 0.78 -8.93 -10.29
CA VAL A 53 0.32 -7.56 -10.57
C VAL A 53 0.45 -6.77 -9.28
N LEU A 54 1.09 -5.60 -9.36
CA LEU A 54 1.21 -4.69 -8.22
C LEU A 54 0.18 -3.57 -8.33
N LEU A 55 -0.59 -3.37 -7.26
CA LEU A 55 -1.50 -2.27 -7.06
C LEU A 55 -0.98 -1.37 -5.95
N ILE A 56 -0.83 -0.08 -6.25
CA ILE A 56 -0.33 0.92 -5.30
C ILE A 56 -1.36 2.04 -5.16
N GLY A 57 -1.75 2.32 -3.92
CA GLY A 57 -2.49 3.52 -3.53
C GLY A 57 -1.60 4.49 -2.76
N GLY A 58 -2.05 5.74 -2.64
CA GLY A 58 -1.42 6.74 -1.77
C GLY A 58 0.03 7.04 -2.10
N GLN A 59 0.42 7.00 -3.39
CA GLN A 59 1.77 7.42 -3.77
C GLN A 59 1.98 8.91 -3.48
N HIS A 60 0.99 9.74 -3.78
CA HIS A 60 0.84 11.03 -3.09
C HIS A 60 -0.03 10.83 -1.85
N GLY A 61 0.31 11.52 -0.78
CA GLY A 61 -0.37 11.39 0.51
C GLY A 61 -1.74 12.08 0.55
N GLY A 62 -1.96 12.91 1.57
CA GLY A 62 -3.28 13.43 1.95
C GLY A 62 -4.21 13.89 0.82
N PRO A 63 -3.75 14.72 -0.14
CA PRO A 63 -4.62 15.20 -1.23
C PRO A 63 -5.19 14.11 -2.16
N GLU A 64 -4.63 12.89 -2.13
CA GLU A 64 -5.02 11.75 -2.95
C GLU A 64 -5.41 10.53 -2.07
N GLU A 65 -5.88 10.78 -0.83
CA GLU A 65 -6.34 9.76 0.12
C GLU A 65 -7.40 8.81 -0.46
N ASN A 66 -8.23 9.28 -1.38
CA ASN A 66 -9.22 8.46 -2.08
C ASN A 66 -8.59 7.28 -2.85
N THR A 67 -7.32 7.36 -3.22
CA THR A 67 -6.58 6.24 -3.85
C THR A 67 -6.17 5.17 -2.83
N VAL A 68 -5.96 5.55 -1.56
CA VAL A 68 -5.71 4.63 -0.44
C VAL A 68 -6.99 3.87 -0.12
N GLU A 69 -8.12 4.59 -0.06
CA GLU A 69 -9.45 3.99 0.12
C GLU A 69 -9.75 2.98 -1.01
N LEU A 70 -9.55 3.37 -2.27
CA LEU A 70 -9.76 2.47 -3.41
C LEU A 70 -8.85 1.23 -3.36
N ALA A 71 -7.58 1.38 -3.00
CA ALA A 71 -6.66 0.25 -2.88
C ALA A 71 -7.08 -0.71 -1.75
N GLY A 72 -7.56 -0.16 -0.62
CA GLY A 72 -8.16 -0.94 0.47
C GLY A 72 -9.43 -1.66 0.06
N ASP A 73 -10.36 -0.98 -0.60
CA ASP A 73 -11.62 -1.58 -1.09
C ASP A 73 -11.37 -2.71 -2.09
N LEU A 74 -10.37 -2.55 -2.98
CA LEU A 74 -9.97 -3.60 -3.91
C LEU A 74 -9.33 -4.80 -3.20
N LEU A 75 -8.48 -4.55 -2.20
CA LEU A 75 -7.91 -5.61 -1.36
C LEU A 75 -9.04 -6.40 -0.68
N ASP A 76 -9.96 -5.70 -0.02
CA ASP A 76 -11.12 -6.31 0.66
C ASP A 76 -11.99 -7.11 -0.32
N TYR A 77 -12.25 -6.56 -1.51
CA TYR A 77 -13.00 -7.24 -2.54
C TYR A 77 -12.34 -8.57 -2.95
N PHE A 78 -11.03 -8.58 -3.24
CA PHE A 78 -10.35 -9.80 -3.69
C PHE A 78 -10.12 -10.80 -2.56
N VAL A 79 -9.98 -10.37 -1.30
CA VAL A 79 -10.01 -11.26 -0.11
C VAL A 79 -11.36 -11.97 0.00
N GLN A 80 -12.46 -11.23 -0.17
CA GLN A 80 -13.81 -11.78 -0.05
C GLN A 80 -14.24 -12.60 -1.29
N ASN A 81 -13.60 -12.35 -2.44
CA ASN A 81 -13.93 -12.96 -3.72
C ASN A 81 -12.67 -13.57 -4.35
N THR A 82 -12.03 -14.52 -3.67
CA THR A 82 -10.76 -15.12 -4.14
C THR A 82 -10.84 -15.75 -5.53
N GLY A 83 -12.02 -16.24 -5.94
CA GLY A 83 -12.27 -16.75 -7.29
C GLY A 83 -12.34 -15.68 -8.39
N ALA A 84 -12.32 -14.39 -8.04
CA ALA A 84 -12.30 -13.29 -9.00
C ALA A 84 -10.90 -13.01 -9.57
N LEU A 85 -9.83 -13.49 -8.92
CA LEU A 85 -8.49 -13.44 -9.48
C LEU A 85 -8.38 -14.42 -10.65
N PRO A 86 -7.93 -13.98 -11.85
CA PRO A 86 -7.74 -14.90 -12.96
C PRO A 86 -6.71 -15.99 -12.63
N PRO A 87 -6.88 -17.23 -13.16
CA PRO A 87 -5.89 -18.28 -12.98
C PRO A 87 -4.49 -17.83 -13.43
N GLY A 88 -3.47 -18.12 -12.60
CA GLY A 88 -2.08 -17.75 -12.89
C GLY A 88 -1.70 -16.31 -12.51
N ILE A 89 -2.65 -15.49 -12.05
CA ILE A 89 -2.40 -14.16 -11.52
C ILE A 89 -2.29 -14.18 -10.00
N GLY A 90 -1.30 -13.45 -9.51
CA GLY A 90 -1.19 -13.04 -8.12
C GLY A 90 -1.30 -11.52 -8.02
N LEU A 91 -1.87 -11.01 -6.93
CA LEU A 91 -2.07 -9.58 -6.70
C LEU A 91 -1.32 -9.13 -5.44
N ASP A 92 -0.39 -8.21 -5.61
CA ASP A 92 0.31 -7.49 -4.56
C ASP A 92 -0.35 -6.13 -4.36
N VAL A 93 -0.68 -5.75 -3.13
CA VAL A 93 -1.34 -4.47 -2.82
C VAL A 93 -0.56 -3.71 -1.78
N ILE A 94 -0.17 -2.48 -2.09
CA ILE A 94 0.35 -1.49 -1.14
C ILE A 94 -0.69 -0.38 -1.04
N PRO A 95 -1.54 -0.36 0.00
CA PRO A 95 -2.62 0.63 0.09
C PRO A 95 -2.13 2.07 0.20
N ALA A 96 -1.02 2.30 0.94
CA ALA A 96 -0.44 3.62 1.14
C ALA A 96 1.08 3.57 0.96
N ALA A 97 1.58 4.02 -0.19
CA ALA A 97 3.01 4.11 -0.47
C ALA A 97 3.70 5.33 0.17
N ASN A 98 2.95 6.38 0.50
CA ASN A 98 3.43 7.54 1.26
C ASN A 98 2.61 7.69 2.56
N PRO A 99 2.81 6.82 3.56
CA PRO A 99 2.01 6.82 4.79
C PRO A 99 2.23 8.09 5.63
N ASP A 100 3.42 8.68 5.60
CA ASP A 100 3.70 9.92 6.33
C ASP A 100 2.97 11.11 5.69
N GLY A 101 3.03 11.23 4.35
CA GLY A 101 2.30 12.27 3.63
C GLY A 101 0.78 12.11 3.79
N LEU A 102 0.29 10.88 3.87
CA LEU A 102 -1.12 10.63 4.21
C LEU A 102 -1.45 11.17 5.62
N ALA A 103 -0.65 10.81 6.62
CA ALA A 103 -0.86 11.22 8.01
C ALA A 103 -0.77 12.75 8.21
N ASP A 104 0.16 13.41 7.52
CA ASP A 104 0.41 14.85 7.64
C ASP A 104 -0.39 15.70 6.65
N GLY A 105 -1.26 15.08 5.86
CA GLY A 105 -2.08 15.77 4.85
C GLY A 105 -1.26 16.34 3.68
N GLN A 106 -0.03 15.84 3.46
CA GLN A 106 0.90 16.31 2.44
C GLN A 106 0.87 15.45 1.18
N ARG A 107 1.13 16.08 0.03
CA ARG A 107 1.32 15.36 -1.24
C ARG A 107 2.67 14.64 -1.26
N GLN A 108 3.72 15.33 -0.80
CA GLN A 108 5.12 14.90 -0.84
C GLN A 108 5.48 13.98 0.33
N PHE A 109 6.68 13.39 0.29
CA PHE A 109 7.32 12.81 1.47
C PHE A 109 7.68 13.92 2.48
N LEU A 110 8.07 13.55 3.71
CA LEU A 110 8.46 14.52 4.76
C LEU A 110 9.66 15.39 4.35
N SER A 111 10.52 14.89 3.47
CA SER A 111 11.63 15.63 2.85
C SER A 111 11.17 16.77 1.91
N GLY A 112 9.92 16.77 1.48
CA GLY A 112 9.40 17.67 0.44
C GLY A 112 9.62 17.16 -1.00
N VAL A 113 10.21 15.97 -1.17
CA VAL A 113 10.36 15.33 -2.48
C VAL A 113 9.03 14.77 -2.97
N ASP A 114 8.73 14.96 -4.26
CA ASP A 114 7.56 14.38 -4.90
C ASP A 114 7.81 12.88 -5.20
N PRO A 115 7.00 11.97 -4.62
CA PRO A 115 7.15 10.53 -4.80
C PRO A 115 7.06 10.06 -6.25
N ASN A 116 6.48 10.88 -7.14
CA ASN A 116 6.36 10.61 -8.56
C ASN A 116 7.32 11.47 -9.41
N ARG A 117 8.40 11.97 -8.80
CA ARG A 117 9.57 12.58 -9.45
C ARG A 117 10.89 11.98 -9.02
N ASN A 118 10.88 11.01 -8.09
CA ASN A 118 12.09 10.41 -7.53
C ASN A 118 12.50 9.06 -8.16
N TRP A 119 11.76 8.55 -9.14
CA TRP A 119 12.10 7.27 -9.80
C TRP A 119 13.33 7.38 -10.70
N GLY A 120 14.21 6.38 -10.69
CA GLY A 120 15.45 6.33 -11.49
C GLY A 120 15.29 5.98 -12.97
N GLY A 121 14.32 6.60 -13.64
CA GLY A 121 14.25 6.60 -15.09
C GLY A 121 15.42 7.36 -15.73
N THR A 122 15.68 7.11 -17.01
CA THR A 122 16.75 7.82 -17.76
C THR A 122 16.51 9.32 -17.90
N ASP A 123 15.29 9.76 -17.63
CA ASP A 123 14.82 11.14 -17.69
C ASP A 123 14.68 11.81 -16.32
N TRP A 124 15.08 11.13 -15.23
CA TRP A 124 15.06 11.69 -13.88
C TRP A 124 15.80 13.03 -13.78
N ARG A 125 15.27 13.94 -12.96
CA ARG A 125 15.85 15.26 -12.68
C ARG A 125 15.69 15.61 -11.22
N SER A 126 16.70 16.23 -10.62
CA SER A 126 16.64 16.75 -9.25
C SER A 126 15.61 17.90 -9.13
N ASP A 127 15.60 18.80 -10.12
CA ASP A 127 14.60 19.87 -10.22
C ASP A 127 13.51 19.48 -11.23
N ALA A 128 12.25 19.71 -10.87
CA ALA A 128 11.13 19.25 -11.69
C ALA A 128 9.92 20.20 -11.62
N TYR A 129 8.95 19.97 -12.51
CA TYR A 129 7.66 20.67 -12.47
C TYR A 129 6.66 19.91 -11.58
N ASP A 130 5.96 20.65 -10.73
CA ASP A 130 4.82 20.14 -9.96
C ASP A 130 3.58 19.93 -10.86
N SER A 131 2.50 19.41 -10.27
CA SER A 131 1.25 19.13 -11.00
C SER A 131 0.54 20.37 -11.55
N ASN A 132 0.90 21.58 -11.07
CA ASN A 132 0.39 22.84 -11.59
C ASN A 132 1.30 23.44 -12.68
N GLY A 133 2.35 22.71 -13.09
CA GLY A 133 3.32 23.19 -14.07
C GLY A 133 4.26 24.26 -13.52
N VAL A 134 4.42 24.35 -12.20
CA VAL A 134 5.38 25.27 -11.57
C VAL A 134 6.72 24.55 -11.40
N TYR A 135 7.80 25.17 -11.86
CA TYR A 135 9.15 24.65 -11.69
C TYR A 135 9.59 24.76 -10.21
N ARG A 136 10.06 23.66 -9.64
CA ARG A 136 10.47 23.54 -8.24
C ARG A 136 11.87 22.96 -8.16
N LEU A 137 12.73 23.64 -7.40
CA LEU A 137 14.07 23.14 -7.10
C LEU A 137 13.99 21.96 -6.12
N GLY A 138 14.75 20.90 -6.39
CA GLY A 138 14.86 19.71 -5.53
C GLY A 138 13.61 18.82 -5.45
N LEU A 139 12.56 19.08 -6.25
CA LEU A 139 11.31 18.32 -6.20
C LEU A 139 11.48 16.83 -6.52
N GLY A 140 12.49 16.48 -7.32
CA GLY A 140 12.82 15.09 -7.64
C GLY A 140 13.81 14.43 -6.68
N GLY A 141 14.28 15.15 -5.65
CA GLY A 141 15.27 14.68 -4.68
C GLY A 141 16.73 14.91 -5.10
N PRO A 142 17.70 14.59 -4.21
CA PRO A 142 19.13 14.75 -4.49
C PRO A 142 19.66 13.75 -5.53
N GLU A 143 19.07 12.57 -5.62
CA GLU A 143 19.42 11.51 -6.57
C GLU A 143 18.18 10.61 -6.81
N PRO A 144 18.11 9.81 -7.89
CA PRO A 144 17.00 8.89 -8.07
C PRO A 144 16.96 7.85 -6.95
N PHE A 145 15.75 7.51 -6.50
CA PHE A 145 15.49 6.61 -5.38
C PHE A 145 16.12 7.07 -4.05
N SER A 146 16.32 8.38 -3.86
CA SER A 146 16.82 8.94 -2.61
C SER A 146 15.87 8.77 -1.43
N GLU A 147 14.59 8.55 -1.70
CA GLU A 147 13.56 8.47 -0.68
C GLU A 147 13.40 7.02 -0.17
N GLN A 148 13.22 6.90 1.15
CA GLN A 148 13.02 5.65 1.88
C GLN A 148 11.56 5.20 1.85
#